data_AF-A0A4R6KYZ6-F1
#
_entry.id   AF-A0A4R6KYZ6-F1
#
_cell.length_a   1.000
_cell.length_b   1.000
_cell.length_c   1.000
_cell.angle_alpha   90.00
_cell.angle_beta   90.00
_cell.angle_gamma   90.00
#
_symmetry.space_group_name_H-M   'P 1'
#
loop_
_entity.id
_entity.type
_entity.pdbx_description
1 polymer ?
#
loop_
_entity_poly.entity_id
_entity_poly.type
_entity_poly.pdbx_seq_one_letter_code
_entity_poly.pdbx_strand_id
1 'polypeptide(L)'
;MSDQGIANLVLMALFILLPLALGTMLFGRSRGNRFVLKWARGLAILAIVLATAYDVAGAVCLILAEPKPGHEPWVDPAAVVDYPTFFIPIGVGALLAGAGVLAGAIRARHRLG
;
A
#
# COMPACT_ATOMS: atom_id res chain seq x y z
N MET A 1 -5.87 -17.00 11.95
CA MET A 1 -4.86 -16.23 11.19
C MET A 1 -4.41 -15.12 12.13
N SER A 2 -3.11 -14.96 12.37
CA SER A 2 -2.63 -13.90 13.29
C SER A 2 -2.73 -12.53 12.64
N ASP A 3 -2.89 -11.47 13.45
CA ASP A 3 -2.99 -10.09 12.96
C ASP A 3 -1.72 -9.67 12.18
N GLN A 4 -0.55 -10.17 12.62
CA GLN A 4 0.71 -10.04 11.87
C GLN A 4 0.64 -10.71 10.48
N GLY A 5 -0.04 -11.86 10.39
CA GLY A 5 -0.26 -12.56 9.13
C GLY A 5 -1.11 -11.74 8.16
N ILE A 6 -2.11 -11.01 8.67
CA ILE A 6 -2.94 -10.11 7.86
C ILE A 6 -2.11 -8.91 7.38
N ALA A 7 -1.35 -8.28 8.27
CA ALA A 7 -0.47 -7.16 7.92
C ALA A 7 0.55 -7.57 6.83
N ASN A 8 1.18 -8.73 6.97
CA ASN A 8 2.12 -9.26 5.99
C ASN A 8 1.45 -9.60 4.65
N LEU A 9 0.23 -10.15 4.67
CA LEU A 9 -0.54 -10.43 3.46
C LEU A 9 -0.85 -9.15 2.67
N VAL A 10 -1.29 -8.09 3.36
CA VAL A 10 -1.56 -6.78 2.75
C VAL A 10 -0.29 -6.21 2.13
N LEU A 11 0.84 -6.26 2.86
CA LEU A 11 2.13 -5.79 2.36
C LEU A 11 2.58 -6.57 1.11
N MET A 12 2.48 -7.91 1.13
CA MET A 12 2.78 -8.75 -0.03
C MET A 12 1.85 -8.45 -1.21
N ALA A 13 0.57 -8.23 -0.96
CA ALA A 13 -0.39 -7.87 -2.00
C ALA A 13 0.01 -6.54 -2.67
N LEU A 14 0.42 -5.53 -1.90
CA LEU A 14 0.92 -4.26 -2.45
C LEU A 14 2.16 -4.45 -3.32
N PHE A 15 3.12 -5.28 -2.88
CA PHE A 15 4.33 -5.60 -3.64
C PHE A 15 4.05 -6.29 -4.97
N ILE A 16 2.95 -7.04 -5.09
CA ILE A 16 2.56 -7.70 -6.35
C ILE A 16 1.70 -6.77 -7.21
N LEU A 17 0.72 -6.08 -6.61
CA LEU A 17 -0.25 -5.25 -7.31
C LEU A 17 0.42 -4.05 -8.00
N LEU A 18 1.38 -3.39 -7.35
CA LEU A 18 2.02 -2.18 -7.90
C LEU A 18 2.84 -2.44 -9.17
N PRO A 19 3.75 -3.44 -9.23
CA PRO A 19 4.43 -3.81 -10.46
C PRO A 19 3.46 -4.22 -11.58
N LEU A 20 2.39 -4.96 -11.25
CA LEU A 20 1.38 -5.35 -12.24
C LEU A 20 0.60 -4.14 -12.77
N ALA A 21 0.21 -3.21 -11.89
CA ALA A 21 -0.46 -1.98 -12.27
C ALA A 21 0.44 -1.10 -13.16
N LEU A 22 1.72 -0.99 -12.82
CA LEU A 22 2.70 -0.25 -13.62
C LEU A 22 2.95 -0.94 -14.98
N GLY A 23 3.16 -2.25 -15.00
CA GLY A 23 3.37 -3.02 -16.21
C GLY A 23 2.20 -2.94 -17.17
N THR A 24 0.97 -3.10 -16.66
CA THR A 24 -0.26 -2.94 -17.46
C THR A 24 -0.43 -1.50 -17.95
N MET A 25 -0.11 -0.48 -17.14
CA MET A 25 -0.12 0.91 -17.58
C MET A 25 0.84 1.15 -18.76
N LEU A 26 2.10 0.71 -18.62
CA LEU A 26 3.13 0.88 -19.64
C LEU A 26 2.77 0.13 -20.94
N PHE A 27 2.27 -1.09 -20.82
CA PHE A 27 1.82 -1.88 -21.97
C PHE A 27 0.59 -1.27 -22.65
N GLY A 28 -0.40 -0.83 -21.87
CA GLY A 28 -1.58 -0.15 -22.38
C GLY A 28 -1.23 1.15 -23.11
N ARG A 29 -0.23 1.89 -22.60
CA ARG A 29 0.29 3.09 -23.25
C ARG A 29 1.05 2.78 -24.55
N SER A 30 1.94 1.79 -24.56
CA SER A 30 2.77 1.47 -25.74
C SER A 30 1.96 0.88 -26.89
N ARG A 31 0.94 0.08 -26.58
CA ARG A 31 0.06 -0.56 -27.57
C ARG A 31 -1.19 0.25 -27.90
N GLY A 32 -1.40 1.40 -27.26
CA GLY A 32 -2.62 2.20 -27.43
C GLY A 32 -3.90 1.50 -26.98
N ASN A 33 -3.80 0.51 -26.08
CA ASN A 33 -4.92 -0.33 -25.68
C ASN A 33 -5.67 0.27 -24.47
N ARG A 34 -6.81 0.89 -24.73
CA ARG A 34 -7.67 1.52 -23.72
C ARG A 34 -8.23 0.53 -22.69
N PHE A 35 -8.45 -0.73 -23.09
CA PHE A 35 -8.97 -1.75 -22.17
C PHE A 35 -7.93 -2.09 -21.11
N VAL A 36 -6.66 -2.26 -21.51
CA VAL A 36 -5.57 -2.52 -20.56
C VAL A 36 -5.34 -1.33 -19.63
N LEU A 37 -5.48 -0.10 -20.11
CA LEU A 37 -5.41 1.09 -19.25
C LEU A 37 -6.55 1.16 -18.22
N LYS A 38 -7.75 0.62 -18.51
CA LYS A 38 -8.82 0.49 -17.51
C LYS A 38 -8.42 -0.49 -16.41
N TRP A 39 -7.79 -1.61 -16.76
CA TRP A 39 -7.27 -2.57 -15.78
C TRP A 39 -6.17 -1.96 -14.91
N ALA A 40 -5.20 -1.27 -15.53
CA ALA A 40 -4.15 -0.55 -14.80
C ALA A 40 -4.75 0.45 -13.81
N ARG A 41 -5.80 1.17 -14.21
CA ARG A 41 -6.55 2.08 -13.33
C ARG A 41 -7.19 1.35 -12.15
N GLY A 42 -7.85 0.22 -12.41
CA GLY A 42 -8.50 -0.58 -11.36
C GLY A 42 -7.49 -1.13 -10.36
N LEU A 43 -6.36 -1.67 -10.84
CA LEU A 43 -5.27 -2.18 -10.00
C LEU A 43 -4.63 -1.06 -9.16
N ALA A 44 -4.44 0.13 -9.74
CA ALA A 44 -3.91 1.28 -9.02
C ALA A 44 -4.86 1.74 -7.90
N ILE A 45 -6.17 1.82 -8.17
CA ILE A 45 -7.18 2.16 -7.15
C ILE A 45 -7.17 1.12 -6.02
N LEU A 46 -7.14 -0.17 -6.37
CA LEU A 46 -7.07 -1.24 -5.38
C LEU A 46 -5.82 -1.13 -4.51
N ALA A 47 -4.64 -0.90 -5.11
CA ALA A 47 -3.40 -0.70 -4.38
C ALA A 47 -3.46 0.52 -3.44
N ILE A 48 -4.04 1.64 -3.87
CA ILE A 48 -4.24 2.83 -3.01
C ILE A 48 -5.13 2.47 -1.82
N VAL A 49 -6.25 1.78 -2.03
CA VAL A 49 -7.16 1.40 -0.94
C VAL A 49 -6.47 0.48 0.07
N LEU A 50 -5.72 -0.53 -0.39
CA LEU A 50 -4.96 -1.41 0.51
C LEU A 50 -3.87 -0.66 1.27
N ALA A 51 -3.14 0.25 0.61
CA ALA A 51 -2.08 1.03 1.25
C ALA A 51 -2.65 1.96 2.32
N THR A 52 -3.74 2.69 2.02
CA THR A 52 -4.43 3.52 3.00
C THR A 52 -4.92 2.72 4.19
N ALA A 53 -5.54 1.55 3.97
CA ALA A 53 -6.01 0.69 5.05
C ALA A 53 -4.85 0.20 5.93
N TYR A 54 -3.72 -0.17 5.30
CA TYR A 54 -2.50 -0.58 6.01
C TYR A 54 -1.92 0.55 6.87
N ASP A 55 -1.79 1.75 6.30
CA ASP A 55 -1.22 2.90 6.99
C ASP A 55 -2.13 3.38 8.14
N VAL A 56 -3.44 3.41 7.92
CA VAL A 56 -4.40 3.77 8.97
C VAL A 56 -4.39 2.74 10.10
N ALA A 57 -4.39 1.45 9.78
CA ALA A 57 -4.29 0.40 10.80
C ALA A 57 -2.98 0.52 11.59
N GLY A 58 -1.86 0.74 10.90
CA GLY A 58 -0.56 0.96 11.55
C GLY A 58 -0.54 2.19 12.44
N ALA A 59 -1.07 3.32 11.98
CA ALA A 59 -1.15 4.55 12.76
C ALA A 59 -2.03 4.37 14.01
N VAL A 60 -3.18 3.72 13.88
CA VAL A 60 -4.07 3.42 15.01
C VAL A 60 -3.38 2.50 16.02
N CYS A 61 -2.70 1.45 15.56
CA CYS A 61 -1.93 0.57 16.44
C CYS A 61 -0.80 1.30 17.17
N LEU A 62 -0.13 2.26 16.51
CA LEU A 62 0.90 3.09 17.17
C LEU A 62 0.31 4.05 18.20
N ILE A 63 -0.87 4.62 17.94
CA ILE A 63 -1.55 5.53 18.88
C ILE A 63 -2.05 4.76 20.11
N LEU A 64 -2.58 3.55 19.91
CA LEU A 64 -3.13 2.71 20.97
C LEU A 64 -2.07 1.89 21.71
N ALA A 65 -0.83 1.86 21.23
CA ALA A 65 0.28 1.21 21.91
C ALA A 65 0.60 1.93 23.23
N GLU A 66 -0.03 1.49 24.32
CA GLU A 66 0.37 1.89 25.66
C GLU A 66 1.67 1.15 26.07
N PRO A 67 2.71 1.85 26.54
CA PRO A 67 3.89 1.20 27.08
C PRO A 67 3.50 0.42 28.35
N LYS A 68 4.02 -0.80 28.51
CA LYS A 68 3.78 -1.60 29.73
C LYS A 68 4.21 -0.80 30.97
N PRO A 69 3.41 -0.78 32.06
CA PRO A 69 3.77 -0.04 33.26
C PRO A 69 5.16 -0.45 33.76
N GLY A 70 6.06 0.52 33.93
CA GLY A 70 7.44 0.30 34.38
C GLY A 70 8.45 -0.02 33.28
N HIS A 71 8.07 -0.04 32.00
CA HIS A 71 9.01 -0.08 30.88
C HIS A 71 8.85 1.20 30.07
N GLU A 72 9.74 2.16 30.31
CA GLU A 72 9.78 3.37 29.50
C GLU A 72 10.13 2.98 28.05
N PRO A 73 9.44 3.51 27.03
CA PRO A 73 9.61 3.09 25.64
C PRO A 73 11.04 3.27 25.08
N TRP A 74 11.90 4.04 25.76
CA TRP A 74 13.32 4.20 25.43
C TRP A 74 14.26 3.21 26.14
N VAL A 75 13.77 2.42 27.12
CA VAL A 75 14.56 1.47 27.91
C VAL A 75 14.41 0.04 27.37
N ASP A 76 13.23 -0.35 26.90
CA ASP A 76 13.00 -1.66 26.31
C ASP A 76 11.97 -1.62 25.16
N PRO A 77 12.42 -1.50 23.90
CA PRO A 77 11.55 -1.44 22.72
C PRO A 77 10.73 -2.73 22.53
N ALA A 78 11.16 -3.85 23.11
CA ALA A 78 10.49 -5.14 23.04
C ALA A 78 9.39 -5.32 24.11
N ALA A 79 9.21 -4.35 25.01
CA ALA A 79 8.15 -4.37 26.01
C ALA A 79 6.80 -3.80 25.52
N VAL A 80 6.80 -3.10 24.38
CA VAL A 80 5.58 -2.55 23.73
C VAL A 80 5.00 -3.59 22.78
N VAL A 81 4.44 -4.69 23.32
CA VAL A 81 4.05 -5.82 22.47
C VAL A 81 2.70 -6.37 22.86
N ASP A 82 1.69 -5.93 22.12
CA ASP A 82 0.51 -6.70 21.71
C ASP A 82 0.02 -6.30 20.29
N TYR A 83 0.72 -5.41 19.57
CA TYR A 83 0.30 -4.94 18.24
C TYR A 83 1.18 -5.51 17.11
N PRO A 84 0.60 -5.78 15.93
CA PRO A 84 1.36 -6.20 14.77
C PRO A 84 2.35 -5.11 14.33
N THR A 85 3.50 -5.52 13.83
CA THR A 85 4.53 -4.62 13.30
C THR A 85 4.12 -4.10 11.93
N PHE A 86 3.93 -2.79 11.81
CA PHE A 86 3.63 -2.11 10.55
C PHE A 86 4.84 -1.33 10.03
N PHE A 87 5.14 -1.46 8.74
CA PHE A 87 6.16 -0.67 8.05
C PHE A 87 5.51 0.51 7.33
N ILE A 88 5.09 1.53 8.10
CA ILE A 88 4.38 2.72 7.58
C ILE A 88 5.11 3.40 6.42
N PRO A 89 6.45 3.56 6.41
CA PRO A 89 7.14 4.14 5.25
C PRO A 89 6.91 3.35 3.95
N ILE A 90 6.75 2.03 4.04
CA ILE A 90 6.47 1.17 2.87
C ILE A 90 5.03 1.36 2.41
N GLY A 91 4.06 1.42 3.34
CA GLY A 91 2.66 1.68 2.99
C GLY A 91 2.46 3.05 2.35
N VAL A 92 3.07 4.11 2.90
CA VAL A 92 3.06 5.46 2.30
C VAL A 92 3.72 5.45 0.91
N GLY A 93 4.85 4.76 0.76
CA GLY A 93 5.50 4.58 -0.54
C GLY A 93 4.60 3.87 -1.56
N ALA A 94 3.88 2.84 -1.14
CA ALA A 94 2.92 2.12 -1.96
C ALA A 94 1.73 3.00 -2.37
N LEU A 95 1.24 3.85 -1.47
CA LEU A 95 0.19 4.82 -1.75
C LEU A 95 0.62 5.83 -2.82
N LEU A 96 1.83 6.40 -2.69
CA LEU A 96 2.39 7.35 -3.66
C LEU A 96 2.62 6.67 -5.02
N ALA A 97 3.15 5.45 -5.03
CA ALA A 97 3.32 4.68 -6.26
C ALA A 97 1.98 4.39 -6.95
N GLY A 98 0.97 3.98 -6.18
CA GLY A 98 -0.39 3.74 -6.68
C GLY A 98 -1.00 5.00 -7.29
N ALA A 99 -0.87 6.16 -6.62
CA ALA A 99 -1.32 7.45 -7.14
C ALA A 99 -0.60 7.84 -8.44
N GLY A 100 0.71 7.60 -8.52
CA GLY A 100 1.50 7.83 -9.73
C GLY A 100 1.04 6.98 -10.92
N VAL A 101 0.80 5.68 -10.69
CA VAL A 101 0.26 4.77 -11.72
C VAL A 101 -1.15 5.21 -12.15
N LEU A 102 -2.01 5.59 -11.20
CA LEU A 102 -3.36 6.06 -11.49
C LEU A 102 -3.36 7.31 -12.39
N ALA A 103 -2.60 8.34 -12.00
CA ALA A 103 -2.44 9.55 -12.78
C ALA A 103 -1.85 9.26 -14.17
N GLY A 104 -0.86 8.37 -14.23
CA GLY A 104 -0.24 7.92 -15.47
C GLY A 104 -1.22 7.20 -16.41
N ALA A 105 -2.03 6.28 -15.88
CA ALA A 105 -3.04 5.55 -16.65
C ALA A 105 -4.14 6.48 -17.19
N ILE A 106 -4.61 7.43 -16.37
CA ILE A 106 -5.59 8.45 -16.79
C ILE A 106 -5.00 9.30 -17.91
N ARG A 107 -3.78 9.82 -17.73
CA ARG A 107 -3.11 10.65 -18.75
C ARG A 107 -2.86 9.89 -20.04
N ALA A 108 -2.43 8.63 -19.96
CA ALA A 108 -2.23 7.77 -21.12
C ALA A 108 -3.55 7.53 -21.87
N ARG A 109 -4.65 7.30 -21.14
CA ARG A 109 -5.96 7.11 -21.74
C ARG A 109 -6.46 8.38 -22.44
N HIS A 110 -6.33 9.54 -21.82
CA HIS A 110 -6.71 10.82 -22.44
C HIS A 110 -5.97 11.08 -23.76
N ARG A 111 -4.70 10.70 -23.88
CA ARG A 111 -3.94 10.84 -25.12
C ARG A 111 -4.40 9.91 -26.25
N LEU A 112 -5.15 8.86 -25.93
CA LEU A 112 -5.67 7.92 -26.92
C LEU A 112 -7.08 8.31 -27.41
N GLY A 113 -7.69 9.37 -26.86
CA GLY A 113 -9.06 9.82 -27.14
C GLY A 113 -10.14 8.97 -26.49
#